data_AF-A0A0A7EDP3-F1
#
_entry.id   AF-A0A0A7EDP3-F1
#
_cell.length_a   1.000
_cell.length_b   1.000
_cell.length_c   1.000
_cell.angle_alpha   90.00
_cell.angle_beta   90.00
_cell.angle_gamma   90.00
#
_symmetry.space_group_name_H-M   'P 1'
#
loop_
_entity.id
_entity.type
_entity.pdbx_description
1 polymer ?
#
loop_
_entity_poly.entity_id
_entity_poly.type
_entity_poly.pdbx_seq_one_letter_code
_entity_poly.pdbx_strand_id
1 'polypeptide(L)'
;MKWLLLLLVLPVSVFAKQCGKTMDTSLVGGGCVCPIGKDWRYGKCVSNGLPEFAIDDGKGSWRCIEGYVKKAARCEKYIVPMADSKVMKIAVLDCDSERNSSKNCKLPTQFQKYFSNKQKTQP
;
A
#
# COMPACT_ATOMS: atom_id res chain seq x y z
N MET A 1 61.13 -7.75 -0.41
CA MET A 1 60.29 -8.73 -1.13
C MET A 1 59.38 -9.47 -0.14
N LYS A 2 58.34 -8.81 0.40
CA LYS A 2 57.48 -9.37 1.46
C LYS A 2 56.00 -8.95 1.32
N TRP A 3 55.60 -8.47 0.14
CA TRP A 3 54.29 -7.83 -0.07
C TRP A 3 53.66 -8.32 -1.38
N LEU A 4 53.57 -9.64 -1.60
CA LEU A 4 52.95 -10.18 -2.82
C LEU A 4 52.03 -11.41 -2.61
N LEU A 5 51.62 -11.71 -1.38
CA LEU A 5 50.83 -12.92 -1.06
C LEU A 5 49.47 -12.61 -0.40
N LEU A 6 48.93 -11.40 -0.56
CA LEU A 6 47.69 -10.97 0.10
C LEU A 6 46.47 -10.84 -0.84
N LEU A 7 46.54 -11.34 -2.08
CA LEU A 7 45.49 -11.17 -3.10
C LEU A 7 44.80 -12.46 -3.58
N LEU A 8 45.16 -13.64 -3.06
CA LEU A 8 44.64 -14.93 -3.56
C LEU A 8 43.52 -15.58 -2.73
N VAL A 9 42.94 -14.83 -1.79
CA VAL A 9 41.72 -15.22 -1.07
C VAL A 9 40.69 -14.11 -1.18
N LEU A 10 40.37 -13.70 -2.42
CA LEU A 10 39.03 -13.18 -2.66
C LEU A 10 38.15 -14.42 -2.78
N PRO A 11 37.32 -14.74 -1.76
CA PRO A 11 36.38 -15.83 -1.89
C PRO A 11 35.52 -15.49 -3.10
N VAL A 12 35.52 -16.39 -4.08
CA VAL A 12 34.62 -16.32 -5.23
C VAL A 12 33.24 -16.10 -4.62
N SER A 13 32.71 -14.90 -4.75
CA SER A 13 31.36 -14.53 -4.35
C SER A 13 30.45 -15.33 -5.25
N VAL A 14 30.15 -16.55 -4.83
CA VAL A 14 29.05 -17.35 -5.36
C VAL A 14 27.82 -16.50 -5.09
N PHE A 15 27.36 -15.78 -6.10
CA PHE A 15 26.06 -15.16 -6.12
C PHE A 15 25.03 -16.30 -6.13
N ALA A 16 24.84 -16.92 -4.97
CA ALA A 16 23.73 -17.84 -4.77
C ALA A 16 22.46 -17.05 -5.08
N LYS A 17 21.68 -17.55 -6.04
CA LYS A 17 20.43 -16.94 -6.49
C LYS A 17 19.41 -17.07 -5.36
N GLN A 18 19.45 -16.12 -4.43
CA GLN A 18 18.66 -16.17 -3.21
C GLN A 18 17.27 -15.60 -3.50
N CYS A 19 16.26 -16.47 -3.52
CA CYS A 19 14.87 -16.03 -3.53
C CYS A 19 14.54 -15.31 -2.21
N GLY A 20 13.63 -14.33 -2.30
CA GLY A 20 13.13 -13.63 -1.11
C GLY A 20 12.44 -14.60 -0.15
N LYS A 21 12.33 -14.23 1.14
CA LYS A 21 11.79 -15.07 2.23
C LYS A 21 10.38 -15.66 2.00
N THR A 22 9.68 -15.22 0.95
CA THR A 22 8.30 -15.59 0.63
C THR A 22 8.17 -16.35 -0.70
N MET A 23 9.28 -16.70 -1.34
CA MET A 23 9.33 -17.37 -2.65
C MET A 23 10.21 -18.61 -2.58
N ASP A 24 9.85 -19.62 -3.37
CA ASP A 24 10.61 -20.85 -3.52
C ASP A 24 11.44 -20.82 -4.81
N THR A 25 12.53 -21.57 -4.83
CA THR A 25 13.30 -21.77 -6.06
C THR A 25 12.56 -22.73 -6.98
N SER A 26 12.33 -22.31 -8.22
CA SER A 26 11.76 -23.17 -9.25
C SER A 26 12.70 -24.32 -9.58
N LEU A 27 12.18 -25.54 -9.55
CA LEU A 27 12.88 -26.75 -10.00
C LEU A 27 13.07 -26.78 -11.53
N VAL A 28 12.26 -25.99 -12.26
CA VAL A 28 12.30 -25.89 -13.73
C VAL A 28 12.65 -24.45 -14.10
N GLY A 29 13.84 -24.23 -14.67
CA GLY A 29 14.26 -22.91 -15.17
C GLY A 29 14.92 -21.97 -14.15
N GLY A 30 15.13 -22.39 -12.90
CA GLY A 30 15.98 -21.70 -11.93
C GLY A 30 15.52 -20.28 -11.53
N GLY A 31 14.23 -19.97 -11.68
CA GLY A 31 13.60 -18.72 -11.23
C GLY A 31 13.09 -18.81 -9.79
N CYS A 32 12.49 -17.72 -9.28
CA CYS A 32 11.75 -17.73 -8.02
C CYS A 32 10.25 -17.81 -8.33
N VAL A 33 9.53 -18.68 -7.63
CA VAL A 33 8.10 -18.89 -7.79
C VAL A 33 7.39 -18.78 -6.45
N CYS A 34 6.07 -18.57 -6.48
CA CYS A 34 5.31 -18.61 -5.24
C CYS A 34 5.20 -20.04 -4.73
N PRO A 35 5.26 -20.23 -3.39
CA PRO A 35 5.00 -21.53 -2.79
C PRO A 35 3.61 -22.06 -3.16
N ILE A 36 3.46 -23.38 -3.08
CA ILE A 36 2.19 -24.06 -3.36
C ILE A 36 1.07 -23.44 -2.52
N GLY A 37 -0.08 -23.18 -3.15
CA GLY A 37 -1.24 -22.56 -2.51
C GLY A 37 -1.17 -21.02 -2.41
N LYS A 38 -0.18 -20.39 -3.06
CA LYS A 38 -0.07 -18.93 -3.17
C LYS A 38 0.16 -18.51 -4.63
N ASP A 39 -0.36 -17.34 -4.95
CA ASP A 39 -0.22 -16.71 -6.27
C ASP A 39 0.49 -15.36 -6.16
N TRP A 40 1.20 -14.97 -7.24
CA TRP A 40 1.88 -13.68 -7.31
C TRP A 40 0.88 -12.55 -7.58
N ARG A 41 0.59 -11.75 -6.56
CA ARG A 41 -0.35 -10.61 -6.61
C ARG A 41 0.19 -9.45 -5.80
N TYR A 42 0.00 -8.23 -6.28
CA TYR A 42 0.39 -7.00 -5.56
C TYR A 42 1.88 -6.98 -5.17
N GLY A 43 2.75 -7.55 -6.01
CA GLY A 43 4.20 -7.61 -5.77
C GLY A 43 4.64 -8.61 -4.70
N LYS A 44 3.80 -9.57 -4.31
CA LYS A 44 4.16 -10.63 -3.35
C LYS A 44 3.36 -11.91 -3.56
N CYS A 45 3.76 -12.99 -2.89
CA CYS A 45 2.98 -14.23 -2.87
C CYS A 45 1.82 -14.13 -1.87
N VAL A 46 0.60 -14.35 -2.35
CA VAL A 46 -0.65 -14.20 -1.60
C VAL A 46 -1.43 -15.51 -1.63
N SER A 47 -1.90 -15.97 -0.47
CA SER A 47 -2.68 -17.20 -0.32
C SER A 47 -3.88 -17.27 -1.26
N ASN A 48 -4.10 -18.44 -1.82
CA ASN A 48 -5.24 -18.70 -2.70
C ASN A 48 -6.54 -18.68 -1.88
N GLY A 49 -7.66 -18.36 -2.53
CA GLY A 49 -8.96 -18.25 -1.87
C GLY A 49 -9.19 -16.95 -1.08
N LEU A 50 -8.18 -16.07 -0.98
CA LEU A 50 -8.39 -14.72 -0.45
C LEU A 50 -9.21 -13.86 -1.42
N PRO A 51 -10.10 -12.99 -0.90
CA PRO A 51 -10.82 -12.01 -1.72
C PRO A 51 -9.88 -11.14 -2.55
N GLU A 52 -10.42 -10.53 -3.60
CA GLU A 52 -9.67 -9.53 -4.36
C GLU A 52 -9.22 -8.38 -3.44
N PHE A 53 -8.00 -7.89 -3.65
CA PHE A 53 -7.34 -6.85 -2.84
C PHE A 53 -7.11 -7.22 -1.37
N ALA A 54 -7.20 -8.51 -1.02
CA ALA A 54 -6.86 -9.02 0.29
C ALA A 54 -5.47 -9.68 0.33
N ILE A 55 -4.86 -9.62 1.51
CA ILE A 55 -3.58 -10.24 1.84
C ILE A 55 -3.67 -10.89 3.21
N ASP A 56 -2.90 -11.96 3.42
CA ASP A 56 -2.74 -12.60 4.73
C ASP A 56 -2.15 -11.60 5.74
N ASP A 57 -2.64 -11.63 6.98
CA ASP A 57 -2.17 -10.76 8.06
C ASP A 57 -1.11 -11.44 8.97
N GLY A 58 -0.76 -12.70 8.68
CA GLY A 58 0.19 -13.51 9.43
C GLY A 58 -0.39 -14.11 10.71
N LYS A 59 -1.68 -13.90 11.00
CA LYS A 59 -2.35 -14.36 12.24
C LYS A 59 -3.52 -15.31 11.94
N GLY A 60 -3.55 -15.88 10.74
CA GLY A 60 -4.65 -16.75 10.30
C GLY A 60 -5.89 -15.96 9.86
N SER A 61 -5.76 -14.67 9.61
CA SER A 61 -6.82 -13.83 9.04
C SER A 61 -6.30 -13.09 7.82
N TRP A 62 -7.13 -12.20 7.28
CA TRP A 62 -6.79 -11.39 6.12
C TRP A 62 -7.19 -9.94 6.30
N ARG A 63 -6.40 -9.07 5.70
CA ARG A 63 -6.61 -7.63 5.64
C ARG A 63 -6.58 -7.14 4.20
N CYS A 64 -7.19 -6.00 3.95
CA CYS A 64 -7.09 -5.35 2.65
C CYS A 64 -5.71 -4.72 2.44
N ILE A 65 -5.26 -4.69 1.19
CA ILE A 65 -4.11 -3.88 0.78
C ILE A 65 -4.39 -2.39 1.00
N GLU A 66 -3.35 -1.58 0.94
CA GLU A 66 -3.46 -0.13 1.07
C GLU A 66 -4.42 0.45 0.01
N GLY A 67 -5.22 1.44 0.42
CA GLY A 67 -6.25 2.03 -0.44
C GLY A 67 -7.55 1.21 -0.55
N TYR A 68 -7.69 0.14 0.23
CA TYR A 68 -8.92 -0.66 0.31
C TYR A 68 -9.35 -0.87 1.77
N VAL A 69 -10.65 -0.98 2.00
CA VAL A 69 -11.27 -1.23 3.31
C VAL A 69 -12.07 -2.52 3.30
N LYS A 70 -12.03 -3.25 4.42
CA LYS A 70 -12.74 -4.51 4.59
C LYS A 70 -14.23 -4.23 4.78
N LYS A 71 -15.06 -4.73 3.87
CA LYS A 71 -16.53 -4.73 3.98
C LYS A 71 -17.03 -6.16 3.87
N ALA A 72 -17.50 -6.70 5.00
CA ALA A 72 -17.88 -8.10 5.12
C ALA A 72 -16.76 -9.04 4.59
N ALA A 73 -17.06 -9.80 3.54
CA ALA A 73 -16.17 -10.79 2.94
C ALA A 73 -15.33 -10.26 1.75
N ARG A 74 -15.26 -8.94 1.54
CA ARG A 74 -14.51 -8.33 0.43
C ARG A 74 -13.74 -7.08 0.82
N CYS A 75 -12.83 -6.68 -0.06
CA CYS A 75 -12.17 -5.38 0.01
C CYS A 75 -12.82 -4.43 -1.00
N GLU A 76 -13.22 -3.26 -0.52
CA GLU A 76 -13.74 -2.19 -1.37
C GLU A 76 -12.73 -1.04 -1.42
N LYS A 77 -12.58 -0.42 -2.60
CA LYS A 77 -11.66 0.70 -2.78
C LYS A 77 -12.04 1.82 -1.80
N TYR A 78 -11.09 2.17 -0.96
CA TYR A 78 -11.21 3.27 -0.03
C TYR A 78 -10.94 4.57 -0.79
N ILE A 79 -12.02 5.22 -1.21
CA ILE A 79 -11.92 6.60 -1.66
C ILE A 79 -11.71 7.41 -0.39
N VAL A 80 -10.51 7.94 -0.18
CA VAL A 80 -10.27 9.00 0.81
C VAL A 80 -10.80 10.28 0.16
N PRO A 81 -11.96 10.80 0.54
CA PRO A 81 -12.23 12.21 0.35
C PRO A 81 -11.13 12.94 1.11
N MET A 82 -10.42 13.84 0.43
CA MET A 82 -9.18 14.49 0.88
C MET A 82 -9.24 14.98 2.34
N ALA A 83 -10.44 15.29 2.84
CA ALA A 83 -10.77 15.72 4.19
C ALA A 83 -10.40 14.78 5.36
N ASP A 84 -10.23 13.48 5.14
CA ASP A 84 -9.95 12.52 6.24
C ASP A 84 -8.51 12.03 6.30
N SER A 85 -7.65 12.49 5.39
CA SER A 85 -6.21 12.30 5.57
C SER A 85 -5.73 13.24 6.68
N LYS A 86 -4.83 12.77 7.55
CA LYS A 86 -4.03 13.64 8.45
C LYS A 86 -3.20 14.68 7.67
N VAL A 87 -3.24 14.61 6.33
CA VAL A 87 -2.68 15.51 5.32
C VAL A 87 -3.82 16.33 4.68
N MET A 88 -4.71 16.91 5.49
CA MET A 88 -5.64 17.95 5.00
C MET A 88 -5.16 19.30 5.52
N LYS A 89 -4.28 19.96 4.76
CA LYS A 89 -3.88 21.35 5.04
C LYS A 89 -4.18 22.33 3.92
N ILE A 90 -4.89 21.94 2.87
CA ILE A 90 -5.31 22.89 1.84
C ILE A 90 -6.76 22.62 1.47
N ALA A 91 -7.66 23.35 2.15
CA ALA A 91 -9.00 23.57 1.65
C ALA A 91 -8.94 24.72 0.64
N VAL A 92 -9.43 24.50 -0.57
CA VAL A 92 -9.67 25.58 -1.53
C VAL A 92 -10.96 26.28 -1.10
N LEU A 93 -10.87 27.58 -0.87
CA LEU A 93 -12.03 28.43 -0.59
C LEU A 93 -12.41 29.14 -1.88
N ASP A 94 -13.69 29.09 -2.24
CA ASP A 94 -14.24 29.97 -3.25
C ASP A 94 -14.63 31.28 -2.56
N CYS A 95 -13.94 32.35 -2.91
CA CYS A 95 -14.23 33.70 -2.44
C CYS A 95 -14.58 34.54 -3.67
N ASP A 96 -15.80 35.08 -3.72
CA ASP A 96 -16.15 36.06 -4.74
C ASP A 96 -15.22 37.27 -4.59
N SER A 97 -14.59 37.67 -5.70
CA SER A 97 -13.48 38.62 -5.78
C SER A 97 -13.90 40.09 -5.54
N GLU A 98 -14.79 40.34 -4.58
CA GLU A 98 -15.00 41.67 -4.02
C GLU A 98 -14.13 41.82 -2.77
N ARG A 99 -12.91 42.27 -3.06
CA ARG A 99 -11.89 42.84 -2.16
C ARG A 99 -12.35 42.98 -0.69
N ASN A 100 -11.86 42.07 0.16
CA ASN A 100 -11.85 42.13 1.64
C ASN A 100 -13.16 41.86 2.40
N SER A 101 -13.77 40.69 2.19
CA SER A 101 -14.38 40.02 3.34
C SER A 101 -14.22 38.50 3.28
N SER A 102 -13.34 37.97 4.12
CA SER A 102 -13.29 36.54 4.48
C SER A 102 -14.65 36.01 4.99
N LYS A 103 -15.62 36.91 5.22
CA LYS A 103 -16.98 36.63 5.70
C LYS A 103 -17.86 35.84 4.73
N ASN A 104 -17.55 35.79 3.42
CA ASN A 104 -18.38 35.09 2.43
C ASN A 104 -17.69 33.94 1.69
N CYS A 105 -16.47 33.56 2.08
CA CYS A 105 -15.77 32.43 1.47
C CYS A 105 -16.47 31.11 1.84
N LYS A 106 -16.81 30.30 0.83
CA LYS A 106 -17.45 28.99 1.04
C LYS A 106 -16.53 27.89 0.55
N LEU A 107 -16.56 26.76 1.25
CA LEU A 107 -16.01 25.52 0.74
C LEU A 107 -16.81 25.11 -0.50
N PRO A 108 -16.18 24.50 -1.52
CA PRO A 108 -16.92 23.90 -2.63
C PRO A 108 -17.98 22.92 -2.13
N THR A 109 -19.13 22.85 -2.82
CA THR A 109 -20.32 22.11 -2.38
C THR A 109 -20.04 20.62 -2.13
N GLN A 110 -19.10 20.01 -2.88
CA GLN A 110 -18.68 18.62 -2.65
C GLN A 110 -18.11 18.41 -1.24
N PHE A 111 -17.34 19.37 -0.73
CA PHE A 111 -16.75 19.30 0.60
C PHE A 111 -17.80 19.61 1.68
N GLN A 112 -18.71 20.55 1.44
CA GLN A 112 -19.81 20.84 2.37
C GLN A 112 -20.67 19.59 2.64
N LYS A 113 -21.13 18.90 1.59
CA LYS A 113 -21.92 17.66 1.70
C LYS A 113 -21.17 16.56 2.46
N TYR A 114 -19.86 16.46 2.22
CA TYR A 114 -19.00 15.50 2.89
C TYR A 114 -18.97 15.72 4.41
N PHE A 115 -18.70 16.96 4.85
CA PHE A 115 -18.65 17.29 6.28
C PHE A 115 -20.01 17.15 6.97
N SER A 116 -21.11 17.52 6.32
CA SER A 116 -22.45 17.34 6.86
C SER A 116 -22.82 15.87 7.08
N ASN A 117 -22.39 14.98 6.19
CA ASN A 117 -22.63 13.54 6.37
C ASN A 117 -21.71 12.95 7.45
N LYS A 118 -20.46 13.40 7.55
CA LYS A 118 -19.53 12.96 8.59
C LYS A 118 -20.02 13.29 10.00
N GLN A 119 -20.53 14.51 10.22
CA GLN A 119 -21.10 14.92 11.52
C GLN A 119 -22.29 14.08 11.96
N LYS A 120 -23.07 13.53 11.02
CA LYS A 120 -24.19 12.61 11.32
C LYS A 120 -23.74 11.18 11.66
N THR A 121 -22.51 10.83 11.34
CA THR A 121 -21.93 9.49 11.52
C THR A 121 -20.91 9.40 12.66
N GLN A 122 -20.61 10.51 13.35
CA GLN A 122 -19.84 10.49 14.59
C GLN A 122 -20.83 10.37 15.77
N PRO A 123 -20.65 9.38 16.67
CA PRO A 123 -21.50 9.21 17.85
C PRO A 123 -21.34 10.36 18.85
#